data_AF-A0A8F7U9B7-F1
#
_entry.id   AF-A0A8F7U9B7-F1
#
_cell.length_a   1.000
_cell.length_b   1.000
_cell.length_c   1.000
_cell.angle_alpha   90.00
_cell.angle_beta   90.00
_cell.angle_gamma   90.00
#
_symmetry.space_group_name_H-M   'P 1'
#
loop_
_entity.id
_entity.type
_entity.pdbx_description
1 polymer ?
#
loop_
_entity_poly.entity_id
_entity_poly.type
_entity_poly.pdbx_seq_one_letter_code
_entity_poly.pdbx_strand_id
1 'polypeptide(L)'
;MDESRKQFQSWWRRPEQEELRKSCAEGWGEKIWSASRATIELDIDWPEANDDTWKDGEDWAYAMGHEDGKDKTAIAVMKAIRAAGIKVKE
;
A
#
# COMPACT_ATOMS: atom_id res chain seq x y z
N MET A 1 20.83 0.77 10.80
CA MET A 1 20.39 1.68 9.71
C MET A 1 18.92 1.39 9.45
N ASP A 2 18.08 2.42 9.50
CA ASP A 2 16.63 2.31 9.31
C ASP A 2 16.27 1.73 7.93
N GLU A 3 15.20 0.95 7.85
CA GLU A 3 14.75 0.27 6.63
C GLU A 3 14.34 1.29 5.56
N SER A 4 13.72 2.40 5.98
CA SER A 4 13.42 3.54 5.09
C SER A 4 14.70 4.11 4.45
N ARG A 5 15.76 4.31 5.24
CA ARG A 5 17.05 4.80 4.75
C ARG A 5 17.69 3.85 3.73
N LYS A 6 17.59 2.53 3.93
CA LYS A 6 18.09 1.54 2.95
C LYS A 6 17.33 1.60 1.63
N GLN A 7 16.00 1.72 1.69
CA GLN A 7 15.16 1.85 0.49
C GLN A 7 15.49 3.13 -0.28
N PHE A 8 15.64 4.25 0.43
CA PHE A 8 16.11 5.49 -0.17
C PHE A 8 17.48 5.32 -0.82
N GLN A 9 18.47 4.70 -0.16
CA GLN A 9 19.79 4.48 -0.77
C GLN A 9 19.73 3.60 -2.03
N SER A 10 18.91 2.55 -2.00
CA SER A 10 18.71 1.67 -3.15
C SER A 10 18.12 2.41 -4.33
N TRP A 11 17.14 3.29 -4.10
CA TRP A 11 16.56 4.16 -5.12
C TRP A 11 17.54 5.25 -5.59
N TRP A 12 18.18 5.94 -4.64
CA TRP A 12 19.08 7.07 -4.87
C TRP A 12 20.28 6.70 -5.71
N ARG A 13 20.78 5.46 -5.62
CA ARG A 13 21.97 4.98 -6.35
C ARG A 13 21.69 4.49 -7.76
N ARG A 14 20.43 4.40 -8.19
CA ARG A 14 20.10 3.93 -9.54
C ARG A 14 20.60 4.90 -10.62
N PRO A 15 20.99 4.44 -11.82
CA PRO A 15 21.51 5.32 -12.87
C PRO A 15 20.50 6.40 -13.29
N GLU A 16 19.20 6.12 -13.24
CA GLU A 16 18.15 7.09 -13.61
C GLU A 16 18.11 8.31 -12.68
N GLN A 17 18.69 8.22 -11.48
CA GLN A 17 18.77 9.32 -10.53
C GLN A 17 20.04 10.18 -10.70
N GLU A 18 20.86 9.94 -11.72
CA GLU A 18 22.13 10.65 -11.91
C GLU A 18 21.97 12.18 -11.94
N GLU A 19 21.01 12.69 -12.72
CA GLU A 19 20.73 14.13 -12.78
C GLU A 19 20.27 14.68 -11.43
N LEU A 20 19.47 13.92 -10.68
CA LEU A 20 19.05 14.31 -9.33
C LEU A 20 20.24 14.34 -8.35
N ARG A 21 21.15 13.37 -8.45
CA ARG A 21 22.37 13.34 -7.61
C ARG A 21 23.33 14.48 -7.92
N LYS A 22 23.39 14.93 -9.18
CA LYS A 22 24.21 16.08 -9.60
C LYS A 22 23.60 17.42 -9.17
N SER A 23 22.27 17.51 -9.15
CA SER A 23 21.53 18.76 -8.87
C SER A 23 21.16 18.94 -7.39
N CYS A 24 21.08 17.87 -6.60
CA CYS A 24 20.56 17.90 -5.24
C CYS A 24 21.45 17.11 -4.26
N ALA A 25 21.76 17.70 -3.11
CA ALA A 25 22.43 16.99 -2.02
C ALA A 25 21.58 15.80 -1.53
N GLU A 26 22.23 14.71 -1.14
CA GLU A 26 21.55 13.45 -0.75
C GLU A 26 20.50 13.66 0.35
N GLY A 27 20.79 14.50 1.36
CA GLY A 27 19.83 14.77 2.44
C GLY A 27 18.55 15.50 1.98
N TRP A 28 18.65 16.34 0.94
CA TRP A 28 17.47 16.96 0.32
C TRP A 28 16.73 15.97 -0.59
N GLY A 29 17.48 15.11 -1.29
CA GLY A 29 16.91 14.00 -2.05
C GLY A 29 16.08 13.05 -1.18
N GLU A 30 16.55 12.78 0.04
CA GLU A 30 15.85 11.95 1.02
C GLU A 30 14.51 12.58 1.46
N LYS A 31 14.50 13.89 1.70
CA LYS A 31 13.26 14.62 2.05
C LYS A 31 12.23 14.59 0.91
N ILE A 32 12.66 14.84 -0.32
CA ILE A 32 11.77 14.83 -1.50
C ILE A 32 11.25 13.41 -1.73
N TRP A 33 12.11 12.40 -1.62
CA TRP A 33 11.73 10.99 -1.75
C TRP A 33 10.76 10.55 -0.66
N SER A 34 10.97 10.97 0.59
CA SER A 34 10.06 10.67 1.69
C SER A 34 8.71 11.36 1.50
N ALA A 35 8.71 12.64 1.08
CA ALA A 35 7.50 13.39 0.80
C ALA A 35 6.67 12.77 -0.32
N SER A 36 7.30 12.35 -1.43
CA SER A 36 6.58 11.73 -2.55
C SER A 36 5.89 10.41 -2.17
N ARG A 37 6.39 9.71 -1.14
CA ARG A 37 5.80 8.48 -0.62
C ARG A 37 4.71 8.75 0.42
N ALA A 38 4.88 9.79 1.24
CA ALA A 38 3.88 10.19 2.24
C ALA A 38 2.59 10.71 1.59
N THR A 39 2.67 11.28 0.39
CA THR A 39 1.49 11.76 -0.37
C THR A 39 0.66 10.63 -0.98
N ILE A 40 1.08 9.37 -0.90
CA ILE A 40 0.31 8.24 -1.44
C ILE A 40 -0.84 7.91 -0.47
N GLU A 41 -2.01 8.49 -0.72
CA GLU A 41 -3.27 8.13 -0.09
C GLU A 41 -4.08 7.23 -1.03
N LEU A 42 -4.59 6.12 -0.50
CA LEU A 42 -5.48 5.21 -1.23
C LEU A 42 -6.89 5.39 -0.71
N ASP A 43 -7.78 5.86 -1.60
CA ASP A 43 -9.21 5.85 -1.34
C ASP A 43 -9.73 4.44 -1.61
N ILE A 44 -9.98 3.70 -0.52
CA ILE A 44 -10.44 2.32 -0.56
C ILE A 44 -11.92 2.34 -0.18
N ASP A 45 -12.76 1.93 -1.14
CA ASP A 45 -14.16 1.63 -0.92
C ASP A 45 -14.28 0.33 -0.11
N TRP A 46 -14.13 0.45 1.20
CA TRP A 46 -14.14 -0.68 2.12
C TRP A 46 -15.52 -1.35 2.10
N PRO A 47 -15.59 -2.67 1.90
CA PRO A 47 -16.86 -3.38 2.00
C PRO A 47 -17.42 -3.20 3.41
N GLU A 48 -18.75 -3.12 3.51
CA GLU A 48 -19.44 -3.06 4.81
C GLU A 48 -18.95 -4.21 5.70
N ALA A 49 -18.64 -3.87 6.96
CA ALA A 49 -18.28 -4.86 7.95
C ALA A 49 -19.46 -5.82 8.11
N ASN A 50 -19.19 -7.11 7.96
CA ASN A 50 -20.19 -8.14 8.17
C ASN A 50 -20.29 -8.50 9.67
N ASP A 51 -20.38 -7.50 10.56
CA ASP A 51 -20.57 -7.73 11.99
C ASP A 51 -22.02 -8.10 12.33
N ASP A 52 -22.97 -7.72 11.47
CA ASP A 52 -24.41 -7.91 11.66
C ASP A 52 -24.96 -9.31 11.31
N THR A 53 -24.20 -10.19 10.63
CA THR A 53 -24.68 -11.55 10.31
C THR A 53 -24.28 -12.62 11.33
N TRP A 54 -23.88 -12.20 12.52
CA TRP A 54 -23.70 -13.09 13.67
C TRP A 54 -25.06 -13.63 14.13
N LYS A 55 -25.51 -14.72 13.50
CA LYS A 55 -26.58 -15.55 14.04
C LYS A 55 -25.95 -16.52 15.02
N ASP A 56 -26.14 -16.27 16.31
CA ASP A 56 -25.80 -17.21 17.38
C ASP A 56 -26.38 -18.60 17.02
N GLY A 57 -25.51 -19.58 16.77
CA GLY A 57 -25.91 -21.00 16.76
C GLY A 57 -25.51 -21.88 15.57
N GLU A 58 -24.84 -21.38 14.51
CA GLU A 58 -24.39 -22.23 13.40
C GLU A 58 -22.88 -22.08 13.13
N ASP A 59 -22.09 -23.08 13.57
CA ASP A 59 -20.62 -23.13 13.45
C ASP A 59 -20.08 -22.90 12.02
N TRP A 60 -20.89 -23.18 10.99
CA TRP A 60 -20.51 -23.03 9.59
C TRP A 60 -20.75 -21.63 9.01
N ALA A 61 -21.58 -20.80 9.65
CA ALA A 61 -21.84 -19.43 9.22
C ALA A 61 -20.62 -18.52 9.41
N TYR A 62 -19.79 -18.81 10.43
CA TYR A 62 -18.55 -18.09 10.73
C TYR A 62 -17.50 -18.24 9.61
N ALA A 63 -17.36 -19.43 9.03
CA ALA A 63 -16.34 -19.70 8.01
C ALA A 63 -16.68 -19.02 6.66
N MET A 64 -17.94 -19.13 6.19
CA MET A 64 -18.35 -18.54 4.91
C MET A 64 -18.36 -17.00 4.91
N GLY A 65 -18.86 -16.37 5.99
CA GLY A 65 -18.89 -14.91 6.08
C GLY A 65 -17.50 -14.27 6.16
N HIS A 66 -16.53 -15.00 6.74
CA HIS A 66 -15.14 -14.59 6.84
C HIS A 66 -14.37 -14.77 5.51
N GLU A 67 -14.64 -15.84 4.74
CA GLU A 67 -14.04 -16.03 3.42
C GLU A 67 -14.56 -14.99 2.40
N ASP A 68 -15.88 -14.76 2.34
CA ASP A 68 -16.47 -13.76 1.44
C ASP A 68 -16.04 -12.32 1.80
N GLY A 69 -15.95 -12.02 3.10
CA GLY A 69 -15.44 -10.72 3.58
C GLY A 69 -13.97 -10.48 3.22
N LYS A 70 -13.13 -11.53 3.30
CA LYS A 70 -11.71 -11.45 2.88
C LYS A 70 -11.58 -11.17 1.38
N ASP A 71 -12.32 -11.88 0.54
CA ASP A 71 -12.26 -11.71 -0.90
C ASP A 71 -12.74 -10.32 -1.33
N LYS A 72 -13.85 -9.84 -0.76
CA LYS A 72 -14.34 -8.47 -1.00
C LYS A 72 -13.31 -7.41 -0.61
N THR A 73 -12.68 -7.59 0.55
CA THR A 73 -11.65 -6.66 1.04
C THR A 73 -10.43 -6.67 0.13
N ALA A 74 -9.95 -7.86 -0.27
CA ALA A 74 -8.83 -8.00 -1.20
C ALA A 74 -9.12 -7.35 -2.56
N ILE A 75 -10.33 -7.54 -3.09
CA ILE A 75 -10.78 -6.93 -4.34
C ILE A 75 -10.82 -5.40 -4.22
N ALA A 76 -11.36 -4.85 -3.12
CA ALA A 76 -11.42 -3.41 -2.88
C ALA A 76 -10.03 -2.77 -2.84
N VAL A 77 -9.11 -3.36 -2.08
CA VAL A 77 -7.70 -2.90 -2.00
C VAL A 77 -7.02 -2.97 -3.37
N MET A 78 -7.18 -4.07 -4.11
CA MET A 78 -6.58 -4.22 -5.44
C MET A 78 -7.14 -3.20 -6.44
N LYS A 79 -8.44 -2.87 -6.37
CA LYS A 79 -9.05 -1.81 -7.19
C LYS A 79 -8.46 -0.44 -6.86
N ALA A 80 -8.35 -0.09 -5.58
CA ALA A 80 -7.78 1.18 -5.15
C ALA A 80 -6.32 1.35 -5.58
N ILE A 81 -5.49 0.32 -5.40
CA ILE A 81 -4.09 0.32 -5.83
C ILE A 81 -3.96 0.54 -7.35
N ARG A 82 -4.79 -0.15 -8.15
CA ARG A 82 -4.81 0.00 -9.61
C ARG A 82 -5.31 1.38 -10.04
N ALA A 83 -6.36 1.90 -9.41
CA ALA A 83 -6.90 3.23 -9.68
C ALA A 83 -5.87 4.34 -9.40
N ALA A 84 -5.06 4.17 -8.35
CA ALA A 84 -3.94 5.06 -8.02
C ALA A 84 -2.72 4.90 -8.95
N GLY A 85 -2.73 3.96 -9.90
CA GLY A 85 -1.63 3.72 -10.84
C GLY A 85 -0.38 3.13 -10.18
N ILE A 86 -0.51 2.55 -8.98
CA ILE A 86 0.61 1.97 -8.24
C ILE A 86 0.91 0.57 -8.78
N LYS A 87 2.20 0.30 -9.03
CA LYS A 87 2.65 -1.03 -9.47
C LYS A 87 2.63 -2.02 -8.30
N VAL A 88 1.89 -3.12 -8.47
CA VAL A 88 1.94 -4.29 -7.59
C VAL A 88 3.04 -5.22 -8.07
N LYS A 89 3.84 -5.75 -7.15
CA LYS A 89 4.84 -6.78 -7.46
C LYS A 89 4.16 -8.14 -7.41
N GLU A 90 4.27 -8.92 -8.48
CA GLU A 90 3.88 -10.33 -8.54
C GLU A 90 4.86 -11.24 -7.77
#